data_AF-A0AA34TNB8-F1
#
_entry.id   AF-A0AA34TNB8-F1
#
_cell.length_a   1.000
_cell.length_b   1.000
_cell.length_c   1.000
_cell.angle_alpha   90.00
_cell.angle_beta   90.00
_cell.angle_gamma   90.00
#
_symmetry.space_group_name_H-M   'P 1'
#
loop_
_entity.id
_entity.type
_entity.pdbx_description
1 polymer ?
#
loop_
_entity_poly.entity_id
_entity_poly.type
_entity_poly.pdbx_seq_one_letter_code
_entity_poly.pdbx_strand_id
1 'polypeptide(L)'
;MYLEIMSSTENKKSSPLFEVVFNVFLPSFILMKFSGEEHLGTGLALLVALAFPIAYGGMELIRNKKFNFIAALGFISVLLTGGIGFFELDTRWLALKEALIPGLIGLAVLGSTFTRYPFIQKVIFTPALLNISLIEERLRQFGNQAEFNRCLMKSNYLFASTFAFSSAMNYFLATWIVTSPAGTAAFNEELGKLTLYSYPAIAIPSMLMMLGIFYYIWRQVRSMTSLETEQIFITK
;
A
#
# COMPACT_ATOMS: atom_id res chain seq x y z
N MET A 1 -48.20 10.73 5.32
CA MET A 1 -48.20 9.96 4.06
C MET A 1 -47.75 10.93 2.98
N TYR A 2 -46.47 11.15 2.70
CA TYR A 2 -45.37 10.20 2.56
C TYR A 2 -44.15 10.58 3.41
N LEU A 3 -43.58 9.57 4.06
CA LEU A 3 -42.22 9.57 4.59
C LEU A 3 -41.25 9.65 3.42
N GLU A 4 -40.31 10.57 3.46
CA GLU A 4 -38.96 10.30 2.95
C GLU A 4 -37.96 11.07 3.81
N ILE A 5 -37.43 10.32 4.76
CA ILE A 5 -36.37 10.70 5.67
C ILE A 5 -35.14 11.03 4.83
N MET A 6 -34.75 12.31 4.84
CA MET A 6 -33.40 12.75 4.51
C MET A 6 -32.42 12.08 5.48
N SER A 7 -31.98 10.87 5.15
CA SER A 7 -30.80 10.25 5.74
C SER A 7 -29.60 10.71 4.93
N SER A 8 -28.94 11.74 5.46
CA SER A 8 -27.54 12.08 5.21
C SER A 8 -26.68 10.84 4.97
N THR A 9 -26.37 10.55 3.70
CA THR A 9 -25.24 9.68 3.38
C THR A 9 -23.96 10.49 3.58
N GLU A 10 -23.63 10.69 4.86
CA GLU A 10 -22.27 11.00 5.26
C GLU A 10 -21.35 10.04 4.52
N ASN A 11 -20.37 10.60 3.82
CA ASN A 11 -19.29 9.86 3.21
C ASN A 11 -18.42 9.34 4.37
N LYS A 12 -18.91 8.28 5.02
CA LYS A 12 -18.31 7.66 6.19
C LYS A 12 -16.97 7.10 5.72
N LYS A 13 -15.88 7.84 5.98
CA LYS A 13 -14.52 7.30 5.91
C LYS A 13 -14.55 6.00 6.71
N SER A 14 -14.37 4.88 6.04
CA SER A 14 -14.17 3.58 6.65
C SER A 14 -13.10 3.75 7.74
N SER A 15 -13.41 3.34 8.96
CA SER A 15 -12.41 3.45 10.03
C SER A 15 -11.25 2.51 9.68
N PRO A 16 -9.98 2.94 9.82
CA PRO A 16 -8.83 2.08 9.48
C PRO A 16 -8.86 0.71 10.17
N LEU A 17 -9.43 0.65 11.38
CA LEU A 17 -9.65 -0.60 12.11
C LEU A 17 -10.69 -1.50 11.44
N PHE A 18 -11.78 -0.93 10.91
CA PHE A 18 -12.79 -1.69 10.17
C PHE A 18 -12.19 -2.30 8.90
N GLU A 19 -11.36 -1.54 8.18
CA GLU A 19 -10.68 -2.05 6.98
C GLU A 19 -9.73 -3.20 7.30
N VAL A 20 -8.91 -3.09 8.35
CA VAL A 20 -8.00 -4.18 8.76
C VAL A 20 -8.79 -5.41 9.18
N VAL A 21 -9.86 -5.26 9.96
CA VAL A 21 -10.63 -6.42 10.43
C VAL A 21 -11.35 -7.12 9.28
N PHE A 22 -12.04 -6.38 8.41
CA PHE A 22 -12.88 -6.98 7.36
C PHE A 22 -12.10 -7.41 6.12
N ASN A 23 -11.01 -6.73 5.75
CA ASN A 23 -10.26 -7.05 4.53
C ASN A 23 -9.00 -7.88 4.78
N VAL A 24 -8.50 -7.93 6.02
CA VAL A 24 -7.25 -8.65 6.36
C VAL A 24 -7.50 -9.76 7.35
N PHE A 25 -8.04 -9.45 8.54
CA PHE A 25 -8.19 -10.45 9.59
C PHE A 25 -9.25 -11.50 9.28
N LEU A 26 -10.45 -11.07 8.86
CA LEU A 26 -11.58 -11.97 8.61
C LEU A 26 -11.30 -12.97 7.47
N PRO A 27 -10.81 -12.56 6.28
CA PRO A 27 -10.44 -13.50 5.23
C PRO A 27 -9.33 -14.47 5.65
N SER A 28 -8.31 -13.98 6.35
CA SER A 28 -7.20 -14.81 6.83
C SER A 28 -7.68 -15.85 7.84
N PHE A 29 -8.56 -15.46 8.76
CA PHE A 29 -9.15 -16.38 9.72
C PHE A 29 -10.00 -17.46 9.04
N ILE A 30 -10.78 -17.09 8.01
CA ILE A 30 -11.56 -18.03 7.21
C ILE A 30 -10.64 -19.06 6.56
N LEU A 31 -9.58 -18.60 5.89
CA LEU A 31 -8.60 -19.50 5.26
C LEU A 31 -7.92 -20.43 6.27
N MET A 32 -7.57 -19.93 7.45
CA MET A 32 -6.87 -20.71 8.47
C MET A 32 -7.74 -21.72 9.22
N LYS A 33 -9.03 -21.43 9.42
CA LYS A 33 -9.90 -22.26 10.27
C LYS A 33 -10.96 -23.05 9.51
N PHE A 34 -11.36 -22.61 8.32
CA PHE A 34 -12.49 -23.20 7.60
C PHE A 34 -12.10 -23.95 6.32
N SER A 35 -10.81 -24.11 6.04
CA SER A 35 -10.31 -24.82 4.84
C SER A 35 -10.31 -26.35 4.98
N GLY A 36 -10.60 -26.91 6.16
CA GLY A 36 -10.70 -28.36 6.35
C GLY A 36 -11.91 -28.97 5.64
N GLU A 37 -11.81 -30.25 5.25
CA GLU A 37 -12.89 -31.00 4.57
C GLU A 37 -14.17 -31.11 5.41
N GLU A 38 -14.04 -31.04 6.74
CA GLU A 38 -15.16 -31.06 7.69
C GLU A 38 -15.94 -29.72 7.76
N HIS A 39 -15.46 -28.68 7.06
CA HIS A 39 -16.07 -27.34 7.01
C HIS A 39 -16.46 -26.95 5.57
N LEU A 40 -15.85 -25.91 5.01
CA LEU A 40 -16.14 -25.43 3.65
C LEU A 40 -15.33 -26.21 2.60
N GLY A 41 -14.26 -26.89 2.99
CA GLY A 41 -13.27 -27.44 2.07
C GLY A 41 -12.41 -26.36 1.41
N THR A 42 -11.30 -26.75 0.80
CA THR A 42 -10.28 -25.82 0.30
C THR A 42 -10.82 -24.80 -0.70
N GLY A 43 -11.59 -25.26 -1.71
CA GLY A 43 -12.06 -24.42 -2.79
C GLY A 43 -13.07 -23.35 -2.34
N LEU A 44 -14.08 -23.75 -1.56
CA LEU A 44 -15.10 -22.80 -1.08
C LEU A 44 -14.53 -21.85 -0.03
N ALA A 45 -13.62 -22.30 0.84
CA ALA A 45 -12.96 -21.42 1.80
C ALA A 45 -12.17 -20.30 1.09
N LEU A 46 -11.45 -20.64 0.01
CA LEU A 46 -10.73 -19.67 -0.81
C LEU A 46 -11.70 -18.68 -1.49
N LEU A 47 -12.78 -19.16 -2.10
CA LEU A 47 -13.78 -18.31 -2.74
C LEU A 47 -14.46 -17.35 -1.75
N VAL A 48 -14.85 -17.85 -0.57
CA VAL A 48 -15.48 -17.04 0.47
C VAL A 48 -14.51 -16.00 1.01
N ALA A 49 -13.26 -16.38 1.28
CA ALA A 49 -12.25 -15.44 1.76
C ALA A 49 -11.98 -14.31 0.76
N LEU A 50 -11.91 -14.62 -0.54
CA LEU A 50 -11.69 -13.62 -1.60
C LEU A 50 -12.92 -12.78 -1.92
N ALA A 51 -14.14 -13.28 -1.64
CA ALA A 51 -15.37 -12.53 -1.86
C ALA A 51 -15.38 -11.21 -1.05
N PHE A 52 -14.80 -11.18 0.14
CA PHE A 52 -14.69 -9.96 0.96
C PHE A 52 -13.89 -8.84 0.28
N PRO A 53 -12.59 -9.02 -0.03
CA PRO A 53 -11.80 -7.98 -0.70
C PRO A 53 -12.31 -7.69 -2.12
N ILE A 54 -12.87 -8.67 -2.84
CA ILE A 54 -13.48 -8.45 -4.17
C ILE A 54 -14.72 -7.56 -4.06
N ALA A 55 -15.64 -7.87 -3.15
CA ALA A 55 -16.87 -7.09 -2.98
C ALA A 55 -16.54 -5.67 -2.48
N TYR A 56 -15.64 -5.54 -1.51
CA TYR A 56 -15.19 -4.25 -1.01
C TYR A 56 -14.51 -3.43 -2.11
N GLY A 57 -13.51 -4.00 -2.79
CA GLY A 57 -12.78 -3.33 -3.87
C GLY A 57 -13.68 -2.97 -5.05
N GLY A 58 -14.63 -3.84 -5.41
CA GLY A 58 -15.61 -3.60 -6.47
C GLY A 58 -16.60 -2.48 -6.11
N MET A 59 -17.14 -2.47 -4.88
CA MET A 59 -17.99 -1.39 -4.40
C MET A 59 -17.26 -0.05 -4.40
N GLU A 60 -15.99 -0.03 -3.98
CA GLU A 60 -15.17 1.18 -3.96
C GLU A 60 -14.92 1.71 -5.38
N LEU A 61 -14.65 0.82 -6.34
CA LEU A 61 -14.44 1.17 -7.74
C LEU A 61 -15.70 1.78 -8.40
N ILE A 62 -16.87 1.22 -8.08
CA ILE A 62 -18.18 1.71 -8.58
C ILE A 62 -18.54 3.05 -7.93
N ARG A 63 -18.35 3.18 -6.61
CA ARG A 63 -18.75 4.38 -5.84
C ARG A 63 -17.90 5.60 -6.18
N ASN A 64 -16.60 5.40 -6.42
CA ASN A 64 -15.67 6.53 -6.60
C ASN A 64 -15.67 7.12 -8.02
N LYS A 65 -16.34 6.50 -9.02
CA LYS A 65 -16.51 6.93 -10.44
C LYS A 65 -15.25 7.43 -11.16
N LYS A 66 -14.08 7.35 -10.54
CA LYS A 66 -12.75 7.70 -11.05
C LYS A 66 -11.91 6.45 -10.95
N PHE A 67 -11.28 6.10 -12.06
CA PHE A 67 -10.39 4.94 -12.12
C PHE A 67 -9.19 5.20 -11.20
N ASN A 68 -9.14 4.50 -10.06
CA ASN A 68 -8.01 4.56 -9.15
C ASN A 68 -7.07 3.40 -9.49
N PHE A 69 -5.90 3.71 -10.03
CA PHE A 69 -4.90 2.71 -10.41
C PHE A 69 -4.48 1.83 -9.22
N ILE A 70 -4.48 2.38 -7.99
CA ILE A 70 -4.16 1.62 -6.77
C ILE A 70 -5.26 0.58 -6.48
N ALA A 71 -6.53 0.96 -6.57
CA ALA A 71 -7.66 0.05 -6.38
C ALA A 71 -7.68 -1.04 -7.46
N ALA A 72 -7.38 -0.70 -8.72
CA ALA A 72 -7.28 -1.66 -9.81
C ALA A 72 -6.14 -2.67 -9.59
N LEU A 73 -4.96 -2.21 -9.19
CA LEU A 73 -3.83 -3.09 -8.85
C LEU A 73 -4.16 -4.03 -7.69
N GLY A 74 -4.79 -3.52 -6.63
CA GLY A 74 -5.24 -4.33 -5.49
C GLY A 74 -6.23 -5.41 -5.91
N PHE A 75 -7.22 -5.04 -6.73
CA PHE A 75 -8.21 -5.98 -7.27
C PHE A 75 -7.57 -7.09 -8.12
N ILE A 76 -6.66 -6.72 -9.04
CA ILE A 76 -5.91 -7.69 -9.86
C ILE A 76 -5.08 -8.62 -8.97
N SER A 77 -4.44 -8.11 -7.91
CA SER A 77 -3.66 -8.92 -6.97
C SER A 77 -4.51 -10.00 -6.29
N VAL A 78 -5.71 -9.61 -5.83
CA VAL A 78 -6.66 -10.53 -5.18
C VAL A 78 -7.11 -11.61 -6.17
N LEU A 79 -7.41 -11.22 -7.42
CA LEU A 79 -7.77 -12.17 -8.47
C LEU A 79 -6.63 -13.14 -8.80
N LEU A 80 -5.38 -12.66 -8.88
CA LEU A 80 -4.21 -13.52 -9.08
C LEU A 80 -4.03 -14.49 -7.93
N THR A 81 -4.28 -14.06 -6.69
CA THR A 81 -4.24 -14.95 -5.51
C THR A 81 -5.26 -16.06 -5.60
N GLY A 82 -6.50 -15.73 -5.97
CA GLY A 82 -7.55 -16.72 -6.21
C GLY A 82 -7.26 -17.64 -7.37
N GLY A 83 -6.75 -17.10 -8.47
CA GLY A 83 -6.36 -17.88 -9.64
C GLY A 83 -5.27 -18.90 -9.32
N ILE A 84 -4.22 -18.49 -8.60
CA ILE A 84 -3.13 -19.40 -8.20
C ILE A 84 -3.66 -20.53 -7.31
N GLY A 85 -4.51 -20.21 -6.33
CA GLY A 85 -5.09 -21.22 -5.45
C GLY A 85 -6.09 -22.15 -6.13
N PHE A 86 -6.91 -21.64 -7.06
CA PHE A 86 -7.95 -22.39 -7.74
C PHE A 86 -7.43 -23.25 -8.90
N PHE A 87 -6.45 -22.75 -9.66
CA PHE A 87 -5.81 -23.50 -10.76
C PHE A 87 -4.60 -24.33 -10.30
N GLU A 88 -4.40 -24.47 -8.99
CA GLU A 88 -3.34 -25.28 -8.38
C GLU A 88 -1.94 -24.94 -8.94
N LEU A 89 -1.68 -23.66 -9.17
CA LEU A 89 -0.41 -23.21 -9.75
C LEU A 89 0.74 -23.30 -8.74
N ASP A 90 1.96 -23.45 -9.26
CA ASP A 90 3.19 -23.48 -8.46
C ASP A 90 3.27 -22.25 -7.52
N THR A 91 3.58 -22.49 -6.26
CA THR A 91 3.71 -21.46 -5.20
C THR A 91 4.76 -20.40 -5.54
N ARG A 92 5.67 -20.66 -6.47
CA ARG A 92 6.59 -19.65 -7.02
C ARG A 92 5.86 -18.48 -7.69
N TRP A 93 4.72 -18.72 -8.33
CA TRP A 93 3.90 -17.65 -8.93
C TRP A 93 3.28 -16.75 -7.86
N LEU A 94 2.95 -17.32 -6.69
CA LEU A 94 2.51 -16.55 -5.53
C LEU A 94 3.63 -15.63 -5.04
N ALA A 95 4.83 -16.16 -4.82
CA ALA A 95 5.96 -15.36 -4.36
C ALA A 95 6.32 -14.24 -5.37
N LEU A 96 6.31 -14.57 -6.66
CA LEU A 96 6.57 -13.59 -7.71
C LEU A 96 5.53 -12.46 -7.71
N LYS A 97 4.22 -12.78 -7.60
CA LYS A 97 3.19 -11.73 -7.62
C LYS A 97 3.24 -10.81 -6.41
N GLU A 98 3.56 -11.34 -5.22
CA GLU A 98 3.66 -10.54 -3.98
C GLU A 98 4.84 -9.57 -4.06
N ALA A 99 5.95 -10.01 -4.66
CA ALA A 99 7.11 -9.17 -4.88
C ALA A 99 6.90 -8.15 -6.01
N LEU A 100 6.06 -8.47 -6.99
CA LEU A 100 5.91 -7.71 -8.23
C LEU A 100 5.34 -6.31 -7.98
N ILE A 101 4.27 -6.18 -7.18
CA ILE A 101 3.63 -4.87 -7.00
C ILE A 101 4.59 -3.87 -6.33
N PRO A 102 5.21 -4.18 -5.17
CA PRO A 102 6.21 -3.28 -4.58
C PRO A 102 7.42 -3.09 -5.49
N GLY A 103 7.85 -4.13 -6.22
CA GLY A 103 8.98 -4.05 -7.16
C GLY A 103 8.73 -3.07 -8.30
N LEU A 104 7.56 -3.15 -8.94
CA LEU A 104 7.15 -2.22 -10.00
C LEU A 104 7.03 -0.78 -9.48
N ILE A 105 6.48 -0.59 -8.28
CA ILE A 105 6.41 0.74 -7.66
C ILE A 105 7.83 1.27 -7.37
N GLY A 106 8.71 0.43 -6.81
CA GLY A 106 10.10 0.79 -6.54
C GLY A 106 10.87 1.18 -7.80
N LEU A 107 10.69 0.42 -8.89
CA LEU A 107 11.26 0.76 -10.21
C LEU A 107 10.68 2.04 -10.79
N ALA A 108 9.37 2.27 -10.65
CA ALA A 108 8.74 3.52 -11.09
C ALA A 108 9.26 4.73 -10.29
N VAL A 109 9.43 4.59 -8.97
CA VAL A 109 10.04 5.60 -8.11
C VAL A 109 11.48 5.85 -8.55
N LEU A 110 12.29 4.81 -8.73
CA LEU A 110 13.68 4.94 -9.17
C LEU A 110 13.77 5.59 -10.56
N GLY A 111 12.93 5.17 -11.51
CA GLY A 111 12.84 5.76 -12.85
C GLY A 111 12.42 7.22 -12.83
N SER A 112 11.53 7.61 -11.90
CA SER A 112 11.10 9.01 -11.75
C SER A 112 12.25 9.96 -11.39
N THR A 113 13.35 9.44 -10.83
CA THR A 113 14.60 10.19 -10.56
C THR A 113 15.18 10.82 -11.84
N PHE A 114 14.97 10.19 -12.99
CA PHE A 114 15.45 10.68 -14.29
C PHE A 114 14.45 11.61 -14.98
N THR A 115 13.30 11.87 -14.36
CA THR A 115 12.28 12.78 -14.89
C THR A 115 12.36 14.16 -14.22
N ARG A 116 11.74 15.17 -14.84
CA ARG A 116 11.72 16.56 -14.34
C ARG A 116 11.04 16.72 -12.97
N TYR A 117 10.28 15.71 -12.51
CA TYR A 117 9.56 15.73 -11.22
C TYR A 117 9.60 14.33 -10.57
N PRO A 118 10.59 14.05 -9.70
CA PRO A 118 10.67 12.81 -8.94
C PRO A 118 9.36 12.52 -8.20
N PHE A 119 8.98 11.24 -8.09
CA PHE A 119 7.72 10.82 -7.48
C PHE A 119 7.55 11.39 -6.06
N ILE A 120 8.64 11.40 -5.29
CA ILE A 120 8.67 11.96 -3.95
C ILE A 120 8.26 13.43 -3.88
N GLN A 121 8.66 14.21 -4.88
CA GLN A 121 8.31 15.62 -4.97
C GLN A 121 6.79 15.76 -5.14
N LYS A 122 6.17 14.94 -6.00
CA LYS A 122 4.72 15.02 -6.23
C LYS A 122 3.91 14.59 -5.02
N VAL A 123 4.33 13.55 -4.29
CA VAL A 123 3.58 13.04 -3.13
C VAL A 123 3.73 13.97 -1.93
N ILE A 124 4.94 14.39 -1.61
CA ILE A 124 5.24 15.16 -0.40
C ILE A 124 4.97 16.65 -0.61
N PHE A 125 5.41 17.20 -1.75
CA PHE A 125 5.18 18.60 -2.11
C PHE A 125 3.90 18.72 -2.91
N THR A 126 2.79 18.37 -2.26
CA THR A 126 1.46 18.67 -2.77
C THR A 126 1.02 20.04 -2.22
N PRO A 127 0.43 20.93 -3.05
CA PRO A 127 -0.11 22.21 -2.59
C PRO A 127 -1.24 22.09 -1.55
N ALA A 128 -1.72 20.88 -1.30
CA ALA A 128 -2.71 20.58 -0.26
C ALA A 128 -2.08 20.40 1.13
N LEU A 129 -0.77 20.14 1.20
CA LEU A 129 -0.05 19.84 2.44
C LEU A 129 0.99 20.90 2.79
N LEU A 130 1.72 21.39 1.79
CA LEU A 130 2.87 22.29 1.98
C LEU A 130 2.69 23.63 1.28
N ASN A 131 3.22 24.69 1.88
CA ASN A 131 3.30 26.01 1.25
C ASN A 131 4.48 26.07 0.27
N ILE A 132 4.31 25.41 -0.89
CA ILE A 132 5.36 25.24 -1.91
C ILE A 132 5.90 26.60 -2.37
N SER A 133 5.03 27.59 -2.59
CA SER A 133 5.43 28.92 -3.04
C SER A 133 6.39 29.60 -2.05
N LEU A 134 6.09 29.53 -0.75
CA LEU A 134 6.94 30.11 0.30
C LEU A 134 8.27 29.37 0.42
N ILE A 135 8.24 28.03 0.32
CA ILE A 135 9.46 27.20 0.33
C ILE A 135 10.35 27.58 -0.85
N GLU A 136 9.83 27.64 -2.07
CA GLU A 136 10.59 28.02 -3.26
C GLU A 136 11.14 29.44 -3.19
N GLU A 137 10.37 30.38 -2.65
CA GLU A 137 10.82 31.75 -2.44
C GLU A 137 12.01 31.82 -1.48
N ARG A 138 11.91 31.18 -0.32
CA ARG A 138 13.02 31.13 0.65
C ARG A 138 14.23 30.40 0.08
N LEU A 139 14.04 29.29 -0.63
CA LEU A 139 15.14 28.59 -1.30
C LEU A 139 15.88 29.48 -2.32
N ARG A 140 15.16 30.36 -3.03
CA ARG A 140 15.78 31.36 -3.92
C ARG A 140 16.56 32.42 -3.14
N GLN A 141 15.96 32.97 -2.09
CA GLN A 141 16.58 34.02 -1.28
C GLN A 141 17.89 33.56 -0.63
N PHE A 142 17.94 32.31 -0.15
CA PHE A 142 19.13 31.74 0.48
C PHE A 142 20.07 31.01 -0.50
N GLY A 143 19.74 30.90 -1.78
CA GLY A 143 20.57 30.21 -2.77
C GLY A 143 20.64 28.68 -2.63
N ASN A 144 19.74 28.07 -1.87
CA ASN A 144 19.78 26.64 -1.51
C ASN A 144 19.07 25.71 -2.49
N GLN A 145 18.70 26.19 -3.69
CA GLN A 145 17.95 25.40 -4.68
C GLN A 145 18.68 24.11 -5.10
N ALA A 146 19.99 24.20 -5.31
CA ALA A 146 20.80 23.04 -5.72
C ALA A 146 20.89 21.99 -4.59
N GLU A 147 21.00 22.43 -3.34
CA GLU A 147 21.00 21.55 -2.18
C GLU A 147 19.63 20.90 -1.96
N PHE A 148 18.55 21.66 -2.16
CA PHE A 148 17.19 21.16 -2.10
C PHE A 148 16.94 20.08 -3.16
N ASN A 149 17.35 20.31 -4.40
CA ASN A 149 17.26 19.29 -5.46
C ASN A 149 18.06 18.02 -5.09
N ARG A 150 19.26 18.16 -4.53
CA ARG A 150 20.03 17.00 -4.03
C ARG A 150 19.32 16.26 -2.90
N CYS A 151 18.67 16.99 -1.99
CA CYS A 151 17.87 16.42 -0.91
C CYS A 151 16.69 15.60 -1.47
N LEU A 152 15.96 16.14 -2.44
CA LEU A 152 14.86 15.42 -3.11
C LEU A 152 15.35 14.15 -3.81
N MET A 153 16.48 14.23 -4.52
CA MET A 153 17.07 13.07 -5.20
C MET A 153 17.47 11.97 -4.21
N LYS A 154 18.18 12.32 -3.13
CA LYS A 154 18.49 11.37 -2.04
C LYS A 154 17.24 10.73 -1.46
N SER A 155 16.21 11.53 -1.23
CA SER A 155 14.94 11.05 -0.68
C SER A 155 14.24 10.09 -1.63
N ASN A 156 14.30 10.33 -2.94
CA ASN A 156 13.72 9.44 -3.94
C ASN A 156 14.44 8.07 -3.96
N TYR A 157 15.77 8.05 -3.82
CA TYR A 157 16.53 6.80 -3.66
C TYR A 157 16.18 6.06 -2.37
N LEU A 158 16.01 6.77 -1.24
CA LEU A 158 15.58 6.16 0.01
C LEU A 158 14.17 5.57 -0.13
N PHE A 159 13.24 6.25 -0.81
CA PHE A 159 11.91 5.73 -1.08
C PHE A 159 11.93 4.48 -1.97
N ALA A 160 12.70 4.51 -3.07
CA ALA A 160 12.91 3.33 -3.91
C ALA A 160 13.48 2.16 -3.10
N SER A 161 14.38 2.43 -2.15
CA SER A 161 14.95 1.41 -1.26
C SER A 161 13.90 0.79 -0.33
N THR A 162 12.95 1.58 0.18
CA THR A 162 11.80 1.06 0.97
C THR A 162 10.95 0.10 0.16
N PHE A 163 10.66 0.41 -1.10
CA PHE A 163 9.91 -0.49 -1.98
C PHE A 163 10.71 -1.73 -2.39
N ALA A 164 12.02 -1.59 -2.61
CA ALA A 164 12.90 -2.73 -2.87
C ALA A 164 12.95 -3.68 -1.66
N PHE A 165 13.08 -3.14 -0.45
CA PHE A 165 12.97 -3.91 0.80
C PHE A 165 11.62 -4.64 0.87
N SER A 166 10.51 -3.92 0.65
CA SER A 166 9.17 -4.50 0.68
C SER A 166 8.99 -5.62 -0.36
N SER A 167 9.49 -5.44 -1.58
CA SER A 167 9.46 -6.45 -2.64
C SER A 167 10.25 -7.71 -2.25
N ALA A 168 11.49 -7.53 -1.78
CA ALA A 168 12.33 -8.64 -1.34
C ALA A 168 11.71 -9.40 -0.16
N MET A 169 11.12 -8.67 0.80
CA MET A 169 10.53 -9.29 1.98
C MET A 169 9.20 -9.99 1.68
N ASN A 170 8.41 -9.47 0.75
CA ASN A 170 7.24 -10.17 0.23
C ASN A 170 7.64 -11.49 -0.43
N TYR A 171 8.65 -11.48 -1.30
CA TYR A 171 9.16 -12.70 -1.93
C TYR A 171 9.66 -13.71 -0.89
N PHE A 172 10.44 -13.24 0.08
CA PHE A 172 11.01 -14.08 1.13
C PHE A 172 9.92 -14.73 1.99
N LEU A 173 8.98 -13.94 2.53
CA LEU A 173 7.91 -14.46 3.38
C LEU A 173 6.99 -15.41 2.60
N ALA A 174 6.64 -15.08 1.35
CA ALA A 174 5.80 -15.95 0.54
C ALA A 174 6.47 -17.32 0.31
N THR A 175 7.77 -17.33 0.00
CA THR A 175 8.51 -18.58 -0.22
C THR A 175 8.77 -19.35 1.08
N TRP A 176 8.89 -18.66 2.21
CA TRP A 176 9.17 -19.28 3.51
C TRP A 176 7.92 -19.82 4.20
N ILE A 177 6.78 -19.13 4.08
CA ILE A 177 5.52 -19.50 4.74
C ILE A 177 4.71 -20.44 3.85
N VAL A 178 4.66 -20.20 2.54
CA VAL A 178 3.81 -20.97 1.62
C VAL A 178 4.63 -22.06 0.94
N THR A 179 4.58 -23.25 1.53
CA THR A 179 5.35 -24.42 1.09
C THR A 179 4.46 -25.55 0.58
N SER A 180 3.18 -25.53 0.95
CA SER A 180 2.21 -26.54 0.58
C SER A 180 1.70 -26.34 -0.86
N PRO A 181 1.36 -27.42 -1.60
CA PRO A 181 0.80 -27.30 -2.94
C PRO A 181 -0.52 -26.51 -2.94
N ALA A 182 -0.71 -25.67 -3.94
CA ALA A 182 -1.98 -24.97 -4.16
C ALA A 182 -3.14 -25.98 -4.33
N GLY A 183 -4.34 -25.59 -3.93
CA GLY A 183 -5.51 -26.49 -3.89
C GLY A 183 -5.61 -27.35 -2.62
N THR A 184 -4.63 -27.29 -1.71
CA THR A 184 -4.68 -27.99 -0.42
C THR A 184 -5.16 -27.08 0.74
N ALA A 185 -5.76 -27.68 1.76
CA ALA A 185 -6.16 -26.95 2.96
C ALA A 185 -4.97 -26.27 3.65
N ALA A 186 -3.81 -26.93 3.64
CA ALA A 186 -2.56 -26.40 4.19
C ALA A 186 -2.11 -25.12 3.45
N PHE A 187 -2.21 -25.10 2.11
CA PHE A 187 -1.91 -23.90 1.32
C PHE A 187 -2.80 -22.72 1.70
N ASN A 188 -4.11 -22.93 1.89
CA ASN A 188 -5.00 -21.86 2.34
C ASN A 188 -4.61 -21.36 3.74
N GLU A 189 -4.30 -22.26 4.67
CA GLU A 189 -3.84 -21.86 6.00
C GLU A 189 -2.55 -21.03 5.94
N GLU A 190 -1.60 -21.44 5.11
CA GLU A 190 -0.35 -20.73 4.85
C GLU A 190 -0.58 -19.36 4.19
N LEU A 191 -1.55 -19.23 3.27
CA LEU A 191 -1.95 -17.94 2.71
C LEU A 191 -2.50 -16.97 3.77
N GLY A 192 -3.35 -17.48 4.67
CA GLY A 192 -3.86 -16.70 5.80
C GLY A 192 -2.74 -16.27 6.75
N LYS A 193 -1.80 -17.17 7.04
CA LYS A 193 -0.59 -16.84 7.82
C LYS A 193 0.24 -15.77 7.09
N LEU A 194 0.57 -15.96 5.81
CA LEU A 194 1.35 -15.01 5.03
C LEU A 194 0.76 -13.60 5.13
N THR A 195 -0.54 -13.47 4.93
CA THR A 195 -1.24 -12.17 5.02
C THR A 195 -1.09 -11.53 6.40
N LEU A 196 -1.24 -12.31 7.48
CA LEU A 196 -1.10 -11.82 8.85
C LEU A 196 0.36 -11.46 9.20
N TYR A 197 1.34 -12.27 8.79
CA TYR A 197 2.77 -12.05 9.06
C TYR A 197 3.35 -10.90 8.24
N SER A 198 2.86 -10.69 7.01
CA SER A 198 3.29 -9.58 6.16
C SER A 198 3.01 -8.21 6.79
N TYR A 199 1.97 -8.08 7.62
CA TYR A 199 1.66 -6.81 8.27
C TYR A 199 2.77 -6.34 9.24
N PRO A 200 3.16 -7.10 10.29
CA PRO A 200 4.25 -6.71 11.16
C PRO A 200 5.63 -6.80 10.51
N ALA A 201 5.86 -7.73 9.58
CA ALA A 201 7.18 -7.94 9.00
C ALA A 201 7.51 -6.98 7.85
N ILE A 202 6.50 -6.48 7.12
CA ILE A 202 6.71 -5.62 5.94
C ILE A 202 6.11 -4.24 6.18
N ALA A 203 4.82 -4.16 6.54
CA ALA A 203 4.13 -2.87 6.62
C ALA A 203 4.71 -1.99 7.73
N ILE A 204 4.97 -2.54 8.93
CA ILE A 204 5.55 -1.78 10.05
C ILE A 204 6.96 -1.25 9.71
N PRO A 205 7.95 -2.08 9.29
CA PRO A 205 9.27 -1.56 8.92
C PRO A 205 9.22 -0.55 7.78
N SER A 206 8.42 -0.81 6.74
CA SER A 206 8.28 0.12 5.61
C SER A 206 7.67 1.45 6.04
N MET A 207 6.70 1.43 6.96
CA MET A 207 6.13 2.65 7.54
C MET A 207 7.17 3.42 8.36
N LEU A 208 7.98 2.73 9.17
CA LEU A 208 9.07 3.37 9.93
C LEU A 208 10.13 4.00 9.01
N MET A 209 10.54 3.29 7.95
CA MET A 209 11.43 3.83 6.93
C MET A 209 10.83 5.08 6.29
N MET A 210 9.56 5.02 5.91
CA MET A 210 8.85 6.14 5.30
C MET A 210 8.77 7.36 6.24
N LEU A 211 8.41 7.15 7.52
CA LEU A 211 8.43 8.20 8.55
C LEU A 211 9.84 8.81 8.73
N GLY A 212 10.88 7.98 8.71
CA GLY A 212 12.26 8.43 8.76
C GLY A 212 12.64 9.32 7.57
N ILE A 213 12.19 8.97 6.36
CA ILE A 213 12.46 9.79 5.17
C ILE A 213 11.67 11.10 5.21
N PHE A 214 10.41 11.07 5.64
CA PHE A 214 9.61 12.29 5.86
C PHE A 214 10.29 13.23 6.86
N TYR A 215 10.75 12.69 7.99
CA TYR A 215 11.48 13.46 8.99
C TYR A 215 12.77 14.05 8.43
N TYR A 216 13.53 13.27 7.65
CA TYR A 216 14.73 13.75 6.96
C TYR A 216 14.41 14.93 6.02
N ILE A 217 13.40 14.81 5.15
CA ILE A 217 13.01 15.87 4.22
C ILE A 217 12.60 17.12 4.99
N TRP A 218 11.72 16.97 5.98
CA TRP A 218 11.24 18.10 6.79
C TRP A 218 12.39 18.85 7.46
N ARG A 219 13.32 18.12 8.09
CA ARG A 219 14.50 18.71 8.73
C ARG A 219 15.37 19.46 7.72
N GLN A 220 15.60 18.89 6.55
CA GLN A 220 16.39 19.52 5.49
C GLN A 220 15.71 20.78 4.94
N VAL A 221 14.41 20.74 4.67
CA VAL A 221 13.63 21.91 4.22
C VAL A 221 13.72 23.03 5.24
N ARG A 222 13.51 22.71 6.53
CA ARG A 222 13.61 23.67 7.62
C ARG A 222 14.98 24.34 7.67
N SER A 223 16.05 23.54 7.57
CA SER A 223 17.44 24.02 7.57
C SER A 223 17.77 24.91 6.37
N MET A 224 17.22 24.62 5.19
CA MET A 224 17.52 25.36 3.95
C MET A 224 16.69 26.64 3.78
N THR A 225 15.54 26.75 4.45
CA THR A 225 14.59 27.86 4.28
C THR A 225 14.45 28.75 5.51
N SER A 226 14.94 28.29 6.67
CA SER A 226 14.75 28.91 7.98
C SER A 226 13.28 29.18 8.31
N LEU A 227 12.36 28.41 7.73
CA LEU A 227 10.93 28.48 8.01
C LEU A 227 10.60 27.70 9.28
N GLU A 228 9.59 28.13 10.00
CA GLU A 228 9.00 27.34 11.07
C GLU A 228 8.08 26.26 10.50
N THR A 229 7.84 25.20 11.27
CA THR A 229 6.98 24.08 10.86
C THR A 229 5.60 24.56 10.40
N GLU A 230 5.02 25.50 11.13
CA GLU A 230 3.70 26.10 10.86
C GLU A 230 3.63 26.87 9.53
N GLN A 231 4.78 27.35 9.04
CA GLN A 231 4.89 28.06 7.77
C GLN A 231 5.11 27.10 6.61
N ILE A 232 5.74 25.95 6.88
CA ILE A 232 5.99 24.88 5.90
C ILE A 232 4.69 24.14 5.59
N PHE A 233 3.92 23.77 6.61
CA PHE A 233 2.63 23.10 6.46
C PHE A 233 1.51 24.12 6.29
N ILE A 234 0.55 23.82 5.42
CA ILE A 234 -0.64 24.67 5.28
C ILE A 234 -1.51 24.45 6.52
N THR A 235 -1.47 25.41 7.43
CA THR A 235 -2.41 25.49 8.55
C THR A 235 -3.70 26.11 8.03
N LYS A 236 -4.77 25.31 7.96
CA LYS A 236 -6.13 25.82 7.71
C LYS A 236 -6.72 26.38 8.99
#